data_AF-A0A8T3QJ50-F1
#
_entry.id   AF-A0A8T3QJ50-F1
#
_cell.length_a   1.000
_cell.length_b   1.000
_cell.length_c   1.000
_cell.angle_alpha   90.00
_cell.angle_beta   90.00
_cell.angle_gamma   90.00
#
_symmetry.space_group_name_H-M   'P 1'
#
loop_
_entity.id
_entity.type
_entity.pdbx_description
1 polymer ?
#
loop_
_entity_poly.entity_id
_entity_poly.type
_entity_poly.pdbx_seq_one_letter_code
_entity_poly.pdbx_strand_id
1 'polypeptide(L)'
;PKSEYEPGRGVEGGPPPEVAAERAAAVAAGDPNAGLPTEWDGQPRGTPGGSRPTPTGRRKTSIPVIEISRAASKAEALEGLERWKERHPAAAKHLEPADVLTDGMRGRSSLWYRVRVNLIHVPEADRPAQEALDPDFDPWKGYEWPDRSGQLERAPRKKGTTS
;
A
#
# COMPACT_ATOMS: atom_id res chain seq x y z
N PRO A 1 -29.06 35.09 5.99
CA PRO A 1 -30.21 34.18 5.92
C PRO A 1 -30.35 33.52 4.53
N LYS A 2 -29.98 32.24 4.44
CA LYS A 2 -30.48 31.29 3.44
C LYS A 2 -30.76 29.97 4.14
N SER A 3 -31.76 30.01 5.03
CA SER A 3 -32.35 28.83 5.65
C SER A 3 -33.42 28.29 4.71
N GLU A 4 -33.00 27.53 3.72
CA GLU A 4 -33.92 26.86 2.79
C GLU A 4 -33.39 25.44 2.56
N TYR A 5 -34.21 24.46 2.92
CA TYR A 5 -33.95 23.04 2.69
C TYR A 5 -34.17 22.81 1.20
N GLU A 6 -33.08 22.70 0.43
CA GLU A 6 -33.20 22.18 -0.94
C GLU A 6 -33.81 20.77 -0.85
N PRO A 7 -34.65 20.36 -1.82
CA PRO A 7 -35.17 19.00 -1.87
C PRO A 7 -34.05 18.02 -2.26
N GLY A 8 -34.13 16.82 -1.68
CA GLY A 8 -33.05 15.83 -1.68
C GLY A 8 -31.76 15.65 -0.68
N ARG A 9 -30.91 16.55 1.31
CA ARG A 9 -29.74 16.72 2.30
C ARG A 9 -30.26 17.20 3.69
N GLY A 10 -29.35 17.39 4.65
CA GLY A 10 -29.49 18.29 5.81
C GLY A 10 -28.41 19.39 5.90
N VAL A 11 -28.37 20.09 7.05
CA VAL A 11 -27.71 21.41 7.28
C VAL A 11 -26.24 21.52 6.83
N GLU A 12 -25.44 20.48 7.00
CA GLU A 12 -24.00 20.47 6.62
C GLU A 12 -23.68 19.53 5.44
N GLY A 13 -24.68 19.23 4.60
CA GLY A 13 -24.55 18.22 3.54
C GLY A 13 -24.69 16.77 4.03
N GLY A 14 -25.03 16.58 5.31
CA GLY A 14 -25.41 15.29 5.89
C GLY A 14 -26.81 14.82 5.45
N PRO A 15 -27.38 13.79 6.11
CA PRO A 15 -28.78 13.42 5.93
C PRO A 15 -29.72 14.52 6.46
N PRO A 16 -31.00 14.53 6.05
CA PRO A 16 -32.02 15.43 6.59
C PRO A 16 -32.16 15.40 8.11
N PRO A 17 -32.68 16.46 8.75
CA PRO A 17 -32.90 16.48 10.19
C PRO A 17 -33.86 15.36 10.65
N GLU A 18 -34.86 14.99 9.85
CA GLU A 18 -35.77 13.87 10.13
C GLU A 18 -35.04 12.51 10.14
N VAL A 19 -34.26 12.20 9.09
CA VAL A 19 -33.46 10.96 9.01
C VAL A 19 -32.34 10.94 10.05
N ALA A 20 -31.79 12.12 10.41
CA ALA A 20 -30.81 12.25 11.50
C ALA A 20 -31.46 11.99 12.86
N ALA A 21 -32.68 12.48 13.10
CA ALA A 21 -33.43 12.23 14.32
C ALA A 21 -33.84 10.75 14.46
N GLU A 22 -34.30 10.11 13.39
CA GLU A 22 -34.58 8.66 13.39
C GLU A 22 -33.32 7.84 13.70
N ARG A 23 -32.17 8.19 13.11
CA ARG A 23 -30.89 7.54 13.41
C ARG A 23 -30.45 7.77 14.86
N ALA A 24 -30.64 8.97 15.40
CA ALA A 24 -30.34 9.26 16.80
C ALA A 24 -31.26 8.47 17.75
N ALA A 25 -32.54 8.34 17.43
CA ALA A 25 -33.51 7.54 18.18
C ALA A 25 -33.18 6.04 18.13
N ALA A 26 -32.81 5.50 16.97
CA ALA A 26 -32.39 4.11 16.82
C ALA A 26 -31.12 3.79 17.63
N VAL A 27 -30.11 4.67 17.58
CA VAL A 27 -28.90 4.57 18.42
C VAL A 27 -29.24 4.64 19.92
N ALA A 28 -30.14 5.53 20.33
CA ALA A 28 -30.60 5.64 21.72
C ALA A 28 -31.43 4.43 22.18
N ALA A 29 -32.13 3.75 21.27
CA ALA A 29 -32.84 2.49 21.50
C ALA A 29 -31.90 1.25 21.48
N GLY A 30 -30.61 1.43 21.18
CA GLY A 30 -29.60 0.36 21.18
C GLY A 30 -29.40 -0.35 19.83
N ASP A 31 -30.08 0.07 18.75
CA ASP A 31 -29.83 -0.44 17.40
C ASP A 31 -29.19 0.64 16.49
N PRO A 32 -27.85 0.75 16.47
CA PRO A 32 -27.14 1.65 15.57
C PRO A 32 -27.19 1.22 14.08
N ASN A 33 -27.77 0.05 13.76
CA ASN A 33 -27.78 -0.55 12.43
C ASN A 33 -29.20 -0.82 11.90
N ALA A 34 -30.22 -0.10 12.38
CA ALA A 34 -31.66 -0.30 12.17
C ALA A 34 -32.20 -0.14 10.70
N GLY A 35 -31.40 -0.46 9.68
CA GLY A 35 -31.84 -0.55 8.27
C GLY A 35 -32.20 0.77 7.58
N LEU A 36 -32.25 1.89 8.30
CA LEU A 36 -32.70 3.19 7.79
C LEU A 36 -32.00 3.60 6.48
N PRO A 37 -32.70 4.27 5.53
CA PRO A 37 -32.17 4.61 4.21
C PRO A 37 -30.79 5.28 4.22
N THR A 38 -29.92 4.84 3.31
CA THR A 38 -28.56 5.40 3.12
C THR A 38 -28.41 6.18 1.81
N GLU A 39 -29.55 6.49 1.20
CA GLU A 39 -29.69 7.34 0.02
C GLU A 39 -30.69 8.46 0.30
N TRP A 40 -30.36 9.61 -0.26
CA TRP A 40 -31.06 10.88 -0.30
C TRP A 40 -30.56 11.49 -1.63
N ASP A 41 -31.42 12.14 -2.43
CA ASP A 41 -31.16 12.66 -3.78
C ASP A 41 -30.07 13.77 -3.91
N GLY A 42 -29.08 13.80 -3.01
CA GLY A 42 -28.00 14.76 -2.98
C GLY A 42 -26.66 14.14 -3.35
N GLN A 43 -26.43 14.04 -4.67
CA GLN A 43 -25.15 13.72 -5.32
C GLN A 43 -24.67 12.25 -5.20
N PRO A 44 -24.36 11.57 -6.33
CA PRO A 44 -23.94 10.17 -6.30
C PRO A 44 -22.57 9.94 -5.64
N ARG A 45 -22.42 8.75 -5.06
CA ARG A 45 -21.18 8.24 -4.42
C ARG A 45 -19.98 8.40 -5.37
N GLY A 46 -18.94 9.11 -4.90
CA GLY A 46 -17.70 9.35 -5.64
C GLY A 46 -17.41 10.83 -5.93
N THR A 47 -18.36 11.73 -5.69
CA THR A 47 -18.13 13.19 -5.82
C THR A 47 -17.29 13.73 -4.64
N PRO A 48 -16.35 14.68 -4.87
CA PRO A 48 -15.66 15.38 -3.79
C PRO A 48 -16.64 15.99 -2.77
N GLY A 49 -16.38 15.79 -1.48
CA GLY A 49 -17.26 16.21 -0.37
C GLY A 49 -18.18 15.10 0.17
N GLY A 50 -18.28 13.94 -0.49
CA GLY A 50 -19.05 12.81 0.04
C GLY A 50 -18.45 12.24 1.34
N SER A 51 -19.28 12.04 2.37
CA SER A 51 -18.89 11.66 3.75
C SER A 51 -18.35 10.23 3.94
N ARG A 52 -18.07 9.50 2.85
CA ARG A 52 -17.46 8.16 2.89
C ARG A 52 -16.23 8.11 1.97
N PRO A 53 -15.01 7.92 2.51
CA PRO A 53 -13.80 7.77 1.70
C PRO A 53 -13.94 6.66 0.66
N THR A 54 -13.63 6.96 -0.60
CA THR A 54 -13.62 5.97 -1.69
C THR A 54 -12.44 5.00 -1.51
N PRO A 55 -12.64 3.66 -1.56
CA PRO A 55 -11.58 2.67 -1.33
C PRO A 55 -10.36 2.78 -2.27
N THR A 56 -10.51 3.45 -3.40
CA THR A 56 -9.46 3.75 -4.39
C THR A 56 -8.43 4.77 -3.90
N GLY A 57 -8.71 5.53 -2.85
CA GLY A 57 -7.84 6.58 -2.28
C GLY A 57 -6.64 6.08 -1.48
N ARG A 58 -5.99 4.97 -1.86
CA ARG A 58 -4.81 4.47 -1.14
C ARG A 58 -3.65 5.47 -1.30
N ARG A 59 -3.23 6.08 -0.19
CA ARG A 59 -2.11 7.03 -0.13
C ARG A 59 -0.83 6.38 -0.71
N LYS A 60 -0.46 6.73 -1.95
CA LYS A 60 0.80 6.33 -2.58
C LYS A 60 1.95 7.17 -2.00
N THR A 61 2.42 6.82 -0.81
CA THR A 61 3.70 7.35 -0.29
C THR A 61 4.84 6.76 -1.11
N SER A 62 5.29 7.50 -2.13
CA SER A 62 6.46 7.13 -2.95
C SER A 62 7.74 7.41 -2.16
N ILE A 63 8.05 6.53 -1.20
CA ILE A 63 9.34 6.55 -0.50
C ILE A 63 10.40 6.08 -1.51
N PRO A 64 11.41 6.91 -1.84
CA PRO A 64 12.35 6.61 -2.92
C PRO A 64 13.42 5.62 -2.47
N VAL A 65 13.06 4.34 -2.35
CA VAL A 65 13.98 3.25 -1.99
C VAL A 65 14.44 2.50 -3.23
N ILE A 66 15.76 2.29 -3.36
CA ILE A 66 16.38 1.46 -4.42
C ILE A 66 17.10 0.25 -3.81
N GLU A 67 17.21 -0.83 -4.56
CA GLU A 67 17.99 -2.03 -4.25
C GLU A 67 19.38 -1.90 -4.87
N ILE A 68 20.45 -2.18 -4.11
CA ILE A 68 21.84 -1.94 -4.56
C ILE A 68 22.56 -3.26 -4.85
N SER A 69 22.40 -4.24 -3.95
CA SER A 69 23.15 -5.49 -3.99
C SER A 69 22.36 -6.64 -3.38
N ARG A 70 22.64 -7.86 -3.87
CA ARG A 70 22.28 -9.13 -3.26
C ARG A 70 23.52 -10.02 -3.21
N ALA A 71 23.81 -10.61 -2.05
CA ALA A 71 24.96 -11.50 -1.90
C ALA A 71 24.69 -12.69 -0.96
N ALA A 72 25.59 -13.67 -0.97
CA ALA A 72 25.56 -14.79 -0.04
C ALA A 72 26.00 -14.36 1.38
N SER A 73 26.96 -13.43 1.49
CA SER A 73 27.43 -12.86 2.76
C SER A 73 27.04 -11.38 2.94
N LYS A 74 27.07 -10.92 4.20
CA LYS A 74 26.84 -9.50 4.52
C LYS A 74 27.97 -8.59 4.01
N ALA A 75 29.20 -9.11 3.92
CA ALA A 75 30.37 -8.34 3.51
C ALA A 75 30.28 -7.95 2.03
N GLU A 76 30.11 -8.94 1.13
CA GLU A 76 29.94 -8.74 -0.31
C GLU A 76 28.78 -7.77 -0.64
N ALA A 77 27.67 -7.85 0.12
CA ALA A 77 26.53 -6.96 -0.07
C ALA A 77 26.86 -5.50 0.31
N LEU A 78 27.70 -5.29 1.33
CA LEU A 78 28.18 -3.96 1.73
C LEU A 78 29.28 -3.42 0.81
N GLU A 79 30.16 -4.27 0.26
CA GLU A 79 31.09 -3.84 -0.79
C GLU A 79 30.36 -3.31 -2.02
N GLY A 80 29.23 -3.93 -2.39
CA GLY A 80 28.33 -3.43 -3.43
C GLY A 80 27.78 -2.02 -3.15
N LEU A 81 27.53 -1.70 -1.87
CA LEU A 81 27.14 -0.36 -1.45
C LEU A 81 28.28 0.65 -1.60
N GLU A 82 29.51 0.30 -1.25
CA GLU A 82 30.65 1.21 -1.43
C GLU A 82 30.93 1.46 -2.91
N ARG A 83 30.91 0.42 -3.76
CA ARG A 83 31.00 0.56 -5.23
C ARG A 83 29.83 1.35 -5.84
N TRP A 84 28.67 1.39 -5.18
CA TRP A 84 27.56 2.28 -5.58
C TRP A 84 27.79 3.73 -5.13
N LYS A 85 28.32 3.97 -3.92
CA LYS A 85 28.67 5.33 -3.44
C LYS A 85 29.76 5.99 -4.30
N GLU A 86 30.74 5.20 -4.76
CA GLU A 86 31.78 5.67 -5.70
C GLU A 86 31.20 6.13 -7.03
N ARG A 87 30.14 5.46 -7.51
CA ARG A 87 29.41 5.81 -8.75
C ARG A 87 28.43 6.96 -8.55
N HIS A 88 27.86 7.09 -7.35
CA HIS A 88 26.86 8.12 -6.99
C HIS A 88 27.31 9.04 -5.84
N PRO A 89 28.45 9.75 -5.99
CA PRO A 89 29.02 10.59 -4.93
C PRO A 89 28.24 11.89 -4.66
N ALA A 90 27.17 12.17 -5.42
CA ALA A 90 26.18 13.18 -5.08
C ALA A 90 25.23 12.63 -4.00
N ALA A 91 24.43 11.60 -4.34
CA ALA A 91 23.51 10.94 -3.41
C ALA A 91 24.19 10.45 -2.13
N ALA A 92 25.38 9.86 -2.22
CA ALA A 92 26.12 9.32 -1.08
C ALA A 92 26.44 10.37 0.03
N LYS A 93 26.55 11.66 -0.32
CA LYS A 93 26.79 12.74 0.67
C LYS A 93 25.56 13.08 1.52
N HIS A 94 24.37 12.68 1.06
CA HIS A 94 23.09 12.94 1.71
C HIS A 94 22.56 11.74 2.50
N LEU A 95 23.22 10.58 2.45
CA LEU A 95 22.76 9.39 3.17
C LEU A 95 23.15 9.42 4.64
N GLU A 96 22.15 9.21 5.51
CA GLU A 96 22.40 8.90 6.92
C GLU A 96 22.63 7.39 7.12
N PRO A 97 23.26 6.96 8.23
CA PRO A 97 23.37 5.54 8.57
C PRO A 97 22.03 4.80 8.64
N ALA A 98 20.92 5.53 8.90
CA ALA A 98 19.56 4.99 8.92
C ALA A 98 18.98 4.70 7.52
N ASP A 99 19.52 5.31 6.46
CA ASP A 99 19.06 5.10 5.08
C ASP A 99 19.61 3.81 4.45
N VAL A 100 20.63 3.20 5.07
CA VAL A 100 21.29 1.96 4.61
C VAL A 100 20.58 0.74 5.20
N LEU A 101 19.60 0.23 4.47
CA LEU A 101 18.77 -0.89 4.89
C LEU A 101 19.45 -2.22 4.50
N THR A 102 20.11 -2.88 5.46
CA THR A 102 20.70 -4.21 5.26
C THR A 102 19.74 -5.31 5.73
N ASP A 103 19.04 -5.95 4.79
CA ASP A 103 18.16 -7.08 5.06
C ASP A 103 18.99 -8.38 5.15
N GLY A 104 18.86 -9.13 6.25
CA GLY A 104 19.29 -10.53 6.34
C GLY A 104 18.11 -11.46 6.05
N MET A 105 18.19 -12.26 4.98
CA MET A 105 17.09 -13.12 4.53
C MET A 105 17.48 -14.59 4.47
N ARG A 106 16.47 -15.46 4.46
CA ARG A 106 16.63 -16.92 4.34
C ARG A 106 15.98 -17.41 3.05
N GLY A 107 16.79 -17.94 2.14
CA GLY A 107 16.31 -18.69 0.97
C GLY A 107 15.99 -20.14 1.33
N ARG A 108 15.71 -20.96 0.31
CA ARG A 108 15.37 -22.38 0.46
C ARG A 108 16.41 -23.20 1.23
N SER A 109 17.69 -22.92 1.02
CA SER A 109 18.83 -23.68 1.60
C SER A 109 19.85 -22.80 2.34
N SER A 110 19.98 -21.53 1.94
CA SER A 110 21.06 -20.64 2.37
C SER A 110 20.52 -19.34 2.94
N LEU A 111 21.31 -18.67 3.79
CA LEU A 111 21.12 -17.23 4.04
C LEU A 111 21.55 -16.45 2.79
N TRP A 112 20.98 -15.26 2.64
CA TRP A 112 21.42 -14.25 1.67
C TRP A 112 21.12 -12.86 2.25
N TYR A 113 21.86 -11.86 1.76
CA TYR A 113 21.78 -10.50 2.22
C TYR A 113 21.40 -9.58 1.07
N ARG A 114 20.65 -8.52 1.40
CA ARG A 114 20.33 -7.45 0.46
C ARG A 114 20.65 -6.11 1.10
N VAL A 115 21.29 -5.21 0.35
CA VAL A 115 21.35 -3.79 0.73
C VAL A 115 20.40 -2.99 -0.15
N ARG A 116 19.59 -2.16 0.52
CA ARG A 116 18.75 -1.11 -0.10
C ARG A 116 19.16 0.25 0.45
N VAL A 117 18.98 1.28 -0.35
CA VAL A 117 19.23 2.67 0.04
C VAL A 117 17.92 3.46 -0.03
N ASN A 118 17.66 4.23 1.02
CA ASN A 118 16.50 5.11 1.15
C ASN A 118 16.89 6.55 0.79
N LEU A 119 16.41 7.07 -0.34
CA LEU A 119 16.84 8.36 -0.89
C LEU A 119 16.01 9.56 -0.36
N ILE A 120 15.47 9.48 0.86
CA ILE A 120 14.60 10.53 1.43
C ILE A 120 15.35 11.85 1.67
N HIS A 121 16.60 11.77 2.14
CA HIS A 121 17.47 12.91 2.41
C HIS A 121 18.20 13.41 1.15
N VAL A 122 18.18 12.63 0.06
CA VAL A 122 18.77 12.99 -1.23
C VAL A 122 17.83 13.97 -1.97
N PRO A 123 18.33 15.13 -2.45
CA PRO A 123 17.56 16.05 -3.29
C PRO A 123 17.06 15.37 -4.56
N GLU A 124 15.86 15.74 -5.04
CA GLU A 124 15.19 15.00 -6.12
C GLU A 124 15.97 14.96 -7.45
N ALA A 125 16.73 16.01 -7.76
CA ALA A 125 17.60 16.06 -8.93
C ALA A 125 18.84 15.13 -8.83
N ASP A 126 19.25 14.77 -7.62
CA ASP A 126 20.42 13.95 -7.32
C ASP A 126 20.05 12.48 -6.99
N ARG A 127 18.77 12.09 -7.09
CA ARG A 127 18.31 10.73 -6.85
C ARG A 127 18.61 9.84 -8.07
N PRO A 128 19.53 8.86 -7.97
CA PRO A 128 19.72 7.90 -9.05
C PRO A 128 18.50 6.99 -9.19
N ALA A 129 18.28 6.52 -10.42
CA ALA A 129 17.28 5.49 -10.71
C ALA A 129 17.70 4.12 -10.15
N GLN A 130 16.79 3.14 -10.22
CA GLN A 130 17.14 1.74 -9.97
C GLN A 130 18.11 1.24 -11.05
N GLU A 131 19.27 0.75 -10.64
CA GLU A 131 20.30 0.20 -11.52
C GLU A 131 20.30 -1.35 -11.49
N ALA A 132 21.19 -1.97 -12.26
CA ALA A 132 21.55 -3.36 -12.06
C ALA A 132 22.25 -3.55 -10.70
N LEU A 133 22.01 -4.70 -10.06
CA LEU A 133 22.55 -5.00 -8.74
C LEU A 133 24.01 -5.47 -8.85
N ASP A 134 24.86 -5.01 -7.94
CA ASP A 134 26.25 -5.48 -7.83
C ASP A 134 26.61 -5.75 -6.36
N PRO A 135 26.91 -7.01 -5.98
CA PRO A 135 26.61 -8.24 -6.73
C PRO A 135 25.11 -8.46 -6.95
N ASP A 136 24.75 -9.28 -7.96
CA ASP A 136 23.39 -9.82 -8.14
C ASP A 136 23.33 -11.32 -7.84
N PHE A 137 23.35 -11.68 -6.56
CA PHE A 137 23.13 -13.06 -6.13
C PHE A 137 21.64 -13.42 -6.17
N ASP A 138 21.29 -14.39 -7.02
CA ASP A 138 19.98 -15.03 -7.04
C ASP A 138 19.93 -16.25 -6.09
N PRO A 139 19.21 -16.17 -4.94
CA PRO A 139 19.04 -17.28 -4.00
C PRO A 139 18.11 -18.40 -4.51
N TRP A 140 17.47 -18.21 -5.68
CA TRP A 140 16.59 -19.17 -6.35
C TRP A 140 17.21 -19.77 -7.61
N LYS A 141 18.49 -19.48 -7.90
CA LYS A 141 19.18 -19.98 -9.11
C LYS A 141 19.13 -21.50 -9.19
N GLY A 142 18.50 -22.02 -10.24
CA GLY A 142 18.29 -23.46 -10.44
C GLY A 142 17.11 -24.06 -9.66
N TYR A 143 16.24 -23.25 -9.08
CA TYR A 143 14.95 -23.68 -8.52
C TYR A 143 13.82 -23.45 -9.53
N GLU A 144 13.39 -24.53 -10.18
CA GLU A 144 12.18 -24.53 -10.99
C GLU A 144 10.94 -24.49 -10.08
N TRP A 145 10.09 -23.49 -10.28
CA TRP A 145 8.80 -23.42 -9.59
C TRP A 145 7.83 -24.42 -10.23
N PRO A 146 7.17 -25.30 -9.46
CA PRO A 146 6.14 -26.17 -10.03
C PRO A 146 5.02 -25.32 -10.63
N ASP A 147 4.63 -25.62 -11.87
CA ASP A 147 3.62 -24.83 -12.57
C ASP A 147 2.29 -24.85 -11.79
N ARG A 148 1.85 -23.65 -11.40
CA ARG A 148 0.58 -23.41 -10.71
C ARG A 148 -0.39 -22.57 -11.54
N SER A 149 -0.08 -22.29 -12.81
CA SER A 149 -1.00 -21.62 -13.73
C SER A 149 -2.32 -22.38 -13.86
N GLY A 150 -2.25 -23.71 -13.97
CA GLY A 150 -3.41 -24.61 -14.03
C GLY A 150 -4.19 -24.82 -12.72
N GLN A 151 -3.78 -24.22 -11.59
CA GLN A 151 -4.46 -24.38 -10.28
C GLN A 151 -5.37 -23.21 -9.89
N LEU A 152 -5.52 -22.19 -10.74
CA LEU A 152 -6.41 -21.05 -10.46
C LEU A 152 -7.90 -21.38 -10.70
N GLU A 153 -8.20 -22.46 -11.42
CA GLU A 153 -9.55 -23.01 -11.54
C GLU A 153 -10.04 -23.57 -10.20
N ARG A 154 -10.80 -22.75 -9.48
CA ARG A 154 -11.43 -23.12 -8.21
C ARG A 154 -12.40 -24.29 -8.45
N ALA A 155 -12.01 -25.48 -8.00
CA ALA A 155 -12.80 -26.70 -8.10
C ALA A 155 -14.30 -26.45 -7.81
N PRO A 156 -15.21 -26.89 -8.70
CA PRO A 156 -16.63 -26.52 -8.63
C PRO A 156 -17.23 -27.00 -7.33
N ARG A 157 -17.86 -26.08 -6.60
CA ARG A 157 -18.44 -26.34 -5.28
C ARG A 157 -19.60 -27.34 -5.46
N LYS A 158 -19.47 -28.56 -4.92
CA LYS A 158 -20.58 -29.51 -4.87
C LYS A 158 -21.78 -28.82 -4.20
N LYS A 159 -22.86 -28.60 -4.95
CA LYS A 159 -24.15 -28.27 -4.36
C LYS A 159 -24.56 -29.47 -3.50
N GLY A 160 -24.82 -29.24 -2.21
CA GLY A 160 -25.37 -30.29 -1.36
C GLY A 160 -26.76 -30.65 -1.85
N THR A 161 -27.02 -31.93 -2.06
CA THR A 161 -28.38 -32.42 -2.28
C THR A 161 -29.12 -32.33 -0.95
N THR A 162 -30.11 -31.44 -0.85
CA THR A 162 -31.10 -31.51 0.22
C THR A 162 -32.11 -32.61 -0.14
N SER A 163 -32.36 -33.50 0.82
CA SER A 163 -33.44 -34.48 0.86
C SER A 163 -33.98 -34.51 2.28
#